data_AF-A0A934YIS5-F1
#
_entry.id   AF-A0A934YIS5-F1
#
_cell.length_a   1.000
_cell.length_b   1.000
_cell.length_c   1.000
_cell.angle_alpha   90.00
_cell.angle_beta   90.00
_cell.angle_gamma   90.00
#
_symmetry.space_group_name_H-M   'P 1'
#
loop_
_entity.id
_entity.type
_entity.pdbx_description
1 polymer ?
#
loop_
_entity_poly.entity_id
_entity_poly.type
_entity_poly.pdbx_seq_one_letter_code
_entity_poly.pdbx_strand_id
1 'polypeptide(L)'
;MSANYARPGGSRVATRRAFSLGLLGVLVAAAPRTARATDRYVTRGIIKSFGKSRRYVNIAHDDIPGYMAAMTMAFHPARPEQLLGLEVGDRVEVAFVEQGDRRILESIRKV
;
A
#
# COMPACT_ATOMS: atom_id res chain seq x y z
N MET A 1 -16.02 -11.71 -32.81
CA MET A 1 -14.67 -12.26 -33.05
C MET A 1 -14.34 -13.20 -31.90
N SER A 2 -13.99 -14.44 -32.24
CA SER A 2 -13.36 -15.49 -31.41
C SER A 2 -14.21 -16.11 -30.28
N ALA A 3 -14.21 -17.42 -30.03
CA ALA A 3 -14.12 -18.63 -30.85
C ALA A 3 -14.48 -19.75 -29.85
N ASN A 4 -15.43 -20.60 -30.22
CA ASN A 4 -15.68 -21.87 -29.54
C ASN A 4 -14.43 -22.76 -29.62
N TYR A 5 -14.01 -23.36 -28.50
CA TYR A 5 -13.26 -24.62 -28.53
C TYR A 5 -13.71 -25.51 -27.37
N ALA A 6 -14.72 -26.32 -27.65
CA ALA A 6 -14.98 -27.55 -26.92
C ALA A 6 -13.92 -28.58 -27.32
N ARG A 7 -13.37 -29.32 -26.36
CA ARG A 7 -12.66 -30.61 -26.53
C ARG A 7 -12.49 -31.33 -25.18
N PRO A 8 -12.30 -32.68 -25.19
CA PRO A 8 -13.29 -33.61 -24.66
C PRO A 8 -12.74 -34.61 -23.62
N GLY A 9 -13.61 -35.49 -23.14
CA GLY A 9 -13.31 -36.92 -23.08
C GLY A 9 -12.40 -37.44 -21.96
N GLY A 10 -13.04 -37.91 -20.89
CA GLY A 10 -12.90 -39.26 -20.34
C GLY A 10 -11.54 -39.75 -19.84
N SER A 11 -11.53 -40.26 -18.60
CA SER A 11 -10.88 -41.52 -18.24
C SER A 11 -11.47 -42.05 -16.93
N ARG A 12 -12.07 -43.23 -16.99
CA ARG A 12 -12.43 -44.07 -15.85
C ARG A 12 -11.16 -44.72 -15.30
N VAL A 13 -10.86 -44.59 -14.01
CA VAL A 13 -9.96 -45.51 -13.29
C VAL A 13 -10.47 -45.59 -11.84
N ALA A 14 -11.31 -46.57 -11.55
CA ALA A 14 -10.96 -47.77 -10.79
C ALA A 14 -10.64 -47.50 -9.31
N THR A 15 -11.70 -47.59 -8.50
CA THR A 15 -11.65 -47.76 -7.05
C THR A 15 -10.72 -48.92 -6.69
N ARG A 16 -9.57 -48.62 -6.08
CA ARG A 16 -8.74 -49.63 -5.43
C ARG A 16 -8.63 -49.28 -3.95
N ARG A 17 -8.91 -50.33 -3.16
CA ARG A 17 -9.14 -50.32 -1.72
C ARG A 17 -7.93 -49.80 -0.95
N ALA A 18 -8.27 -49.18 0.18
CA ALA A 18 -7.38 -48.72 1.24
C ALA A 18 -6.29 -49.73 1.59
N PHE A 19 -5.06 -49.22 1.69
CA PHE A 19 -3.98 -49.80 2.49
C PHE A 19 -3.22 -48.66 3.17
N SER A 20 -2.83 -48.96 4.40
CA SER A 20 -2.58 -48.06 5.52
C SER A 20 -1.17 -47.43 5.54
N LEU A 21 -0.99 -46.52 6.51
CA LEU A 21 0.26 -46.00 7.10
C LEU A 21 1.10 -45.00 6.27
N GLY A 22 1.19 -43.77 6.77
CA GLY A 22 2.23 -42.83 6.37
C GLY A 22 1.92 -41.39 6.77
N LEU A 23 2.45 -40.98 7.92
CA LEU A 23 2.42 -39.61 8.44
C LEU A 23 3.09 -38.65 7.43
N LEU A 24 2.32 -37.97 6.58
CA LEU A 24 2.86 -36.97 5.66
C LEU A 24 2.62 -35.57 6.23
N GLY A 25 3.65 -35.06 6.90
CA GLY A 25 3.70 -33.71 7.45
C GLY A 25 3.41 -32.67 6.39
N VAL A 26 2.42 -31.82 6.65
CA VAL A 26 2.14 -30.63 5.86
C VAL A 26 3.27 -29.63 6.13
N LEU A 27 4.27 -29.60 5.26
CA LEU A 27 5.30 -28.58 5.26
C LEU A 27 4.72 -27.36 4.54
N VAL A 28 4.05 -26.49 5.30
CA VAL A 28 3.67 -25.15 4.81
C VAL A 28 4.97 -24.38 4.63
N ALA A 29 5.48 -24.36 3.40
CA ALA A 29 6.60 -23.51 3.01
C ALA A 29 6.14 -22.04 3.11
N ALA A 30 6.44 -21.41 4.25
CA ALA A 30 6.32 -19.97 4.40
C ALA A 30 7.40 -19.31 3.54
N ALA A 31 7.07 -18.98 2.29
CA ALA A 31 7.95 -18.21 1.43
C ALA A 31 8.26 -16.86 2.11
N PRO A 32 9.54 -16.43 2.18
CA PRO A 32 9.88 -15.13 2.73
C PRO A 32 9.26 -14.06 1.83
N ARG A 33 8.33 -13.27 2.39
CA ARG A 33 7.85 -12.06 1.73
C ARG A 33 9.02 -11.08 1.71
N THR A 34 9.69 -10.94 0.57
CA THR A 34 10.68 -9.90 0.33
C THR A 34 9.95 -8.56 0.49
N ALA A 35 10.10 -7.92 1.65
CA ALA A 35 9.58 -6.58 1.87
C ALA A 35 10.34 -5.65 0.92
N ARG A 36 9.64 -5.11 -0.08
CA ARG A 36 10.22 -4.14 -1.01
C ARG A 36 10.63 -2.91 -0.18
N ALA A 37 11.90 -2.53 -0.28
CA ALA A 37 12.38 -1.27 0.30
C ALA A 37 11.45 -0.16 -0.23
N THR A 38 10.79 0.53 0.70
CA THR A 38 9.87 1.61 0.35
C THR A 38 10.66 2.90 0.33
N ASP A 39 10.63 3.61 -0.79
CA ASP A 39 11.33 4.87 -0.92
C ASP A 39 10.74 5.90 0.06
N ARG A 40 11.64 6.62 0.72
CA ARG A 40 11.34 7.58 1.77
C ARG A 40 11.68 8.98 1.29
N TYR A 41 10.74 9.89 1.49
CA TYR A 41 10.83 11.27 1.01
C TYR A 41 10.55 12.27 2.13
N VAL A 42 11.18 13.44 2.03
CA VAL A 42 10.96 14.57 2.94
C VAL A 42 10.70 15.82 2.12
N THR A 43 9.70 16.59 2.51
CA THR A 43 9.36 17.86 1.87
C THR A 43 8.74 18.83 2.88
N ARG A 44 8.63 20.10 2.49
CA ARG A 44 7.85 21.11 3.20
C ARG A 44 6.66 21.53 2.36
N GLY A 45 5.64 22.09 2.98
CA GLY A 45 4.46 22.52 2.25
C GLY A 45 3.47 23.28 3.09
N ILE A 46 2.39 23.72 2.44
CA ILE A 46 1.25 24.38 3.09
C ILE A 46 0.05 23.45 3.08
N ILE A 47 -0.60 23.26 4.23
CA ILE A 47 -1.86 22.52 4.30
C ILE A 47 -2.94 23.30 3.55
N LYS A 48 -3.56 22.67 2.56
CA LYS A 48 -4.63 23.26 1.74
C LYS A 48 -6.02 22.80 2.14
N SER A 49 -6.18 21.56 2.59
CA SER A 49 -7.46 21.03 3.09
C SER A 49 -7.28 19.69 3.81
N PHE A 50 -8.31 19.27 4.53
CA PHE A 50 -8.39 17.95 5.12
C PHE A 50 -9.52 17.14 4.46
N GLY A 51 -9.27 15.86 4.26
CA GLY A 51 -10.32 14.91 3.88
C GLY A 51 -11.32 14.68 5.02
N LYS A 52 -12.46 14.06 4.68
CA LYS A 52 -13.49 13.69 5.68
C LYS A 52 -12.86 12.92 6.84
N SER A 53 -13.19 13.32 8.07
CA SER A 53 -12.66 12.72 9.30
C SER A 53 -11.12 12.71 9.37
N ARG A 54 -10.45 13.67 8.70
CA ARG A 54 -8.99 13.75 8.61
C ARG A 54 -8.31 12.45 8.12
N ARG A 55 -8.96 11.69 7.23
CA ARG A 55 -8.37 10.47 6.64
C ARG A 55 -7.21 10.73 5.66
N TYR A 56 -7.07 11.96 5.23
CA TYR A 56 -5.95 12.46 4.44
C TYR A 56 -5.85 13.97 4.61
N VAL A 57 -4.70 14.53 4.27
CA VAL A 57 -4.45 15.97 4.22
C VAL A 57 -3.91 16.32 2.84
N ASN A 58 -4.45 17.36 2.23
CA ASN A 58 -3.94 17.89 0.98
C ASN A 58 -2.91 18.97 1.30
N ILE A 59 -1.68 18.78 0.81
CA ILE A 59 -0.57 19.69 1.06
C ILE A 59 -0.05 20.16 -0.29
N ALA A 60 0.04 21.48 -0.45
CA ALA A 60 0.84 22.08 -1.50
C ALA A 60 2.30 21.98 -1.09
N HIS A 61 2.96 20.90 -1.50
CA HIS A 61 4.34 20.64 -1.16
C HIS A 61 5.29 21.38 -2.11
N ASP A 62 6.48 21.65 -1.60
CA ASP A 62 7.61 22.14 -2.38
C ASP A 62 8.16 21.03 -3.29
N ASP A 63 9.12 21.36 -4.15
CA ASP A 63 9.83 20.38 -4.97
C ASP A 63 10.44 19.26 -4.11
N ILE A 64 10.28 18.02 -4.58
CA ILE A 64 10.80 16.82 -3.93
C ILE A 64 11.83 16.20 -4.87
N PRO A 65 13.13 16.45 -4.65
CA PRO A 65 14.18 15.99 -5.56
C PRO A 65 14.14 14.49 -5.80
N GLY A 66 14.19 14.09 -7.07
CA GLY A 66 14.14 12.68 -7.48
C GLY A 66 12.75 12.03 -7.40
N TYR A 67 11.71 12.79 -7.01
CA TYR A 67 10.35 12.28 -6.88
C TYR A 67 9.36 13.08 -7.72
N MET A 68 9.14 14.36 -7.42
CA MET A 68 8.23 15.22 -8.19
C MET A 68 8.38 16.72 -7.89
N ALA A 69 8.00 17.52 -8.88
CA ALA A 69 7.87 18.97 -8.77
C ALA A 69 6.81 19.40 -7.75
N ALA A 70 6.90 20.65 -7.28
CA ALA A 70 5.94 21.25 -6.36
C ALA A 70 4.50 21.16 -6.90
N MET A 71 3.60 20.57 -6.12
CA MET A 71 2.18 20.46 -6.45
C MET A 71 1.32 20.28 -5.20
N THR A 72 -0.01 20.25 -5.36
CA THR A 72 -0.94 19.91 -4.29
C THR A 72 -1.39 18.47 -4.44
N MET A 73 -1.14 17.66 -3.42
CA MET A 73 -1.58 16.26 -3.41
C MET A 73 -1.96 15.77 -2.01
N ALA A 74 -2.59 14.59 -1.96
CA ALA A 74 -3.04 13.97 -0.72
C ALA A 74 -1.95 13.14 -0.05
N PHE A 75 -1.79 13.35 1.25
CA PHE A 75 -0.98 12.52 2.15
C PHE A 75 -1.88 11.85 3.17
N HIS A 76 -1.60 10.59 3.48
CA HIS A 76 -2.40 9.77 4.37
C HIS A 76 -1.69 9.59 5.71
N PRO A 77 -2.29 10.00 6.84
CA PRO A 77 -1.73 9.67 8.14
C PRO A 77 -1.66 8.16 8.33
N ALA A 78 -0.54 7.65 8.83
CA ALA A 78 -0.46 6.29 9.36
C ALA A 78 -1.34 6.13 10.60
N ARG A 79 -1.51 7.23 11.36
CA ARG A 79 -2.29 7.32 12.60
C ARG A 79 -3.08 8.63 12.64
N PRO A 80 -4.40 8.63 12.89
CA PRO A 80 -5.23 9.84 12.86
C PRO A 80 -4.68 11.01 13.70
N GLU A 81 -3.98 10.69 14.79
CA GLU A 81 -3.41 11.63 15.73
C GLU A 81 -2.33 12.52 15.11
N GLN A 82 -1.67 12.06 14.05
CA GLN A 82 -0.63 12.82 13.34
C GLN A 82 -1.16 14.14 12.77
N LEU A 83 -2.47 14.25 12.53
CA LEU A 83 -3.06 15.48 12.00
C LEU A 83 -3.69 16.36 13.07
N LEU A 84 -3.67 15.98 14.35
CA LEU A 84 -4.29 16.78 15.42
C LEU A 84 -3.55 18.11 15.61
N GLY A 85 -4.32 19.17 15.88
CA GLY A 85 -3.76 20.52 16.09
C GLY A 85 -3.24 21.22 14.83
N LEU A 86 -3.24 20.55 13.66
CA LEU A 86 -2.91 21.17 12.39
C LEU A 86 -4.14 21.80 11.74
N GLU A 87 -3.94 22.92 11.06
CA GLU A 87 -4.97 23.74 10.42
C GLU A 87 -4.64 24.04 8.96
N VAL A 88 -5.65 24.46 8.20
CA VAL A 88 -5.45 24.92 6.82
C VAL A 88 -4.64 26.22 6.84
N GLY A 89 -3.63 26.30 5.98
CA GLY A 89 -2.69 27.42 5.94
C GLY A 89 -1.39 27.18 6.69
N ASP A 90 -1.32 26.15 7.55
CA ASP A 90 -0.08 25.82 8.26
C ASP A 90 1.04 25.41 7.31
N ARG A 91 2.23 25.98 7.53
CA ARG A 91 3.47 25.46 6.96
C ARG A 91 3.92 24.25 7.76
N VAL A 92 4.22 23.17 7.06
CA VAL A 92 4.60 21.89 7.67
C VAL A 92 5.81 21.29 6.98
N GLU A 93 6.61 20.54 7.73
CA GLU A 93 7.54 19.55 7.20
C GLU A 93 6.92 18.16 7.30
N VAL A 94 7.09 17.37 6.24
CA VAL A 94 6.44 16.10 6.02
C VAL A 94 7.48 15.06 5.62
N ALA A 95 7.49 13.92 6.29
CA ALA A 95 8.20 12.72 5.86
C ALA A 95 7.18 11.62 5.54
N PHE A 96 7.34 10.98 4.39
CA PHE A 96 6.40 9.96 3.92
C PHE A 96 7.08 8.86 3.11
N VAL A 97 6.35 7.77 2.95
CA VAL A 97 6.72 6.60 2.14
C VAL A 97 5.60 6.26 1.16
N GLU A 98 5.94 5.65 0.02
CA GLU A 98 4.95 5.21 -0.96
C GLU A 98 4.44 3.79 -0.70
N GLN A 99 3.13 3.63 -0.47
CA GLN A 99 2.50 2.33 -0.34
C GLN A 99 1.43 2.17 -1.42
N GLY A 100 1.82 1.61 -2.56
CA GLY A 100 0.98 1.61 -3.76
C GLY A 100 0.73 3.04 -4.24
N ASP A 101 -0.53 3.42 -4.39
CA ASP A 101 -0.90 4.78 -4.81
C ASP A 101 -0.98 5.79 -3.66
N ARG A 102 -0.70 5.37 -2.42
CA ARG A 102 -0.83 6.21 -1.22
C ARG A 102 0.52 6.67 -0.71
N ARG A 103 0.56 7.91 -0.22
CA ARG A 103 1.73 8.52 0.41
C ARG A 103 1.47 8.51 1.90
N ILE A 104 2.07 7.55 2.59
CA ILE A 104 1.82 7.31 4.02
C ILE A 104 2.76 8.19 4.82
N LEU A 105 2.20 9.04 5.68
CA LEU A 105 2.93 9.92 6.58
C LEU A 105 3.62 9.11 7.66
N GLU A 106 4.93 9.24 7.73
CA GLU A 106 5.70 8.80 8.89
C GLU A 106 5.74 9.92 9.95
N SER A 107 5.92 11.17 9.52
CA SER A 107 5.88 12.34 10.39
C SER A 107 5.35 13.57 9.67
N ILE A 108 4.67 14.43 10.43
CA ILE A 108 4.25 15.76 10.00
C ILE A 108 4.38 16.69 11.20
N ARG A 109 4.95 17.88 11.01
CA ARG A 109 5.08 18.89 12.06
C ARG A 109 4.99 20.28 11.47
N LYS A 110 4.41 21.21 12.23
CA LYS A 110 4.40 22.63 11.88
C LYS A 110 5.81 23.21 11.95
N VAL A 111 6.14 24.11 11.02
CA VAL A 111 7.44 24.81 10.93
C VAL A 111 7.27 26.32 10.86
#